data_AF-A0A0F7ZFP4-F1
#
_entry.id   AF-A0A0F7ZFP4-F1
#
_cell.length_a   1.000
_cell.length_b   1.000
_cell.length_c   1.000
_cell.angle_alpha   90.00
_cell.angle_beta   90.00
_cell.angle_gamma   90.00
#
_symmetry.space_group_name_H-M   'P 1'
#
loop_
_entity.id
_entity.type
_entity.pdbx_description
1 polymer ?
#
loop_
_entity_poly.entity_id
_entity_poly.type
_entity_poly.pdbx_seq_one_letter_code
_entity_poly.pdbx_strand_id
1 'polypeptide(L)'
;MWAPIKQLRFVWASVAKTAAKKATQAGAVAGKPSYRARSTTLRLALARQQRDQLPENVGKHSKRIDRALPGKHTRTLYDSLTRKEADILVQLRTGMSRLNGYLHAIGATDSDLCDCGQAAETVDHFLFRCTKWIAQRGVLFECARTKIGNLSFFLGGKAASDGDKWKPNMQAVHAAIKFAIETERLDRKQQPSEDN
;
A
#
# COMPACT_ATOMS: atom_id res chain seq x y z
N MET A 1 -9.01 12.18 24.21
CA MET A 1 -8.63 11.69 25.55
C MET A 1 -9.28 12.62 26.57
N TRP A 2 -10.21 12.11 27.37
CA TRP A 2 -10.90 12.88 28.42
C TRP A 2 -10.30 12.46 29.77
N ALA A 3 -9.95 13.44 30.62
CA ALA A 3 -9.34 13.17 31.91
C ALA A 3 -9.97 14.06 33.00
N PRO A 4 -10.43 13.49 34.13
CA PRO A 4 -11.02 14.24 35.23
C PRO A 4 -9.96 14.94 36.10
N ILE A 5 -10.35 16.10 36.65
CA ILE A 5 -9.50 17.03 37.42
C ILE A 5 -8.74 16.38 38.60
N LYS A 6 -9.23 15.27 39.15
CA LYS A 6 -8.63 14.63 40.34
C LYS A 6 -7.32 13.89 40.05
N GLN A 7 -6.92 13.72 38.79
CA GLN A 7 -5.60 13.18 38.46
C GLN A 7 -4.53 14.27 38.63
N LEU A 8 -3.85 14.24 39.78
CA LEU A 8 -2.77 15.13 40.26
C LEU A 8 -1.57 15.36 39.30
N ARG A 9 -1.59 14.84 38.08
CA ARG A 9 -0.49 14.95 37.10
C ARG A 9 -0.68 16.01 36.02
N PHE A 10 -1.82 16.71 35.99
CA PHE A 10 -2.08 17.74 34.97
C PHE A 10 -2.05 19.16 35.56
N VAL A 11 -0.85 19.75 35.61
CA VAL A 11 -0.61 21.15 36.04
C VAL A 11 -1.49 22.15 35.26
N TRP A 12 -1.82 21.84 34.00
CA TRP A 12 -2.66 22.65 33.13
C TRP A 12 -4.14 22.69 33.53
N ALA A 13 -4.65 21.73 34.31
CA ALA A 13 -6.07 21.67 34.67
C ALA A 13 -6.48 22.80 35.61
N SER A 14 -5.63 23.16 36.58
CA SER A 14 -5.88 24.29 37.48
C SER A 14 -5.79 25.64 36.73
N VAL A 15 -4.81 25.77 35.82
CA VAL A 15 -4.63 26.94 34.96
C VAL A 15 -5.82 27.14 34.03
N ALA A 16 -6.31 26.06 33.41
CA ALA A 16 -7.50 26.10 32.55
C ALA A 16 -8.75 26.51 33.34
N LYS A 17 -8.95 25.94 34.55
CA LYS A 17 -10.11 26.25 35.40
C LYS A 17 -10.11 27.68 35.92
N THR A 18 -8.94 28.19 36.31
CA THR A 18 -8.77 29.59 36.75
C THR A 18 -8.96 30.58 35.60
N ALA A 19 -8.43 30.28 34.41
CA ALA A 19 -8.64 31.09 33.22
C ALA A 19 -10.12 31.13 32.80
N ALA A 20 -10.82 30.00 32.83
CA ALA A 20 -12.25 29.93 32.55
C ALA A 20 -13.06 30.76 33.55
N LYS A 21 -12.76 30.68 34.85
CA LYS A 21 -13.43 31.47 35.90
C LYS A 21 -13.23 32.98 35.69
N LYS A 22 -12.03 33.42 35.31
CA LYS A 22 -11.74 34.83 34.98
C LYS A 22 -12.52 35.31 33.75
N ALA A 23 -12.67 34.46 32.74
CA ALA A 23 -13.42 34.79 31.52
C ALA A 23 -14.94 34.93 31.75
N THR A 24 -15.49 34.36 32.83
CA THR A 24 -16.93 34.43 33.16
C THR A 24 -17.29 35.50 34.20
N GLN A 25 -16.33 36.32 34.65
CA GLN A 25 -16.61 37.39 35.61
C GLN A 25 -17.38 38.54 34.94
N ALA A 26 -18.24 39.21 35.71
CA ALA A 26 -19.01 40.36 35.24
C ALA A 26 -18.05 41.48 34.77
N GLY A 27 -18.21 41.93 33.52
CA GLY A 27 -17.32 42.90 32.88
C GLY A 27 -16.17 42.31 32.06
N ALA A 28 -16.06 40.97 31.97
CA ALA A 28 -15.08 40.33 31.10
C ALA A 28 -15.41 40.57 29.62
N VAL A 29 -14.51 41.27 28.91
CA VAL A 29 -14.62 41.50 27.47
C VAL A 29 -13.99 40.33 26.73
N ALA A 30 -14.73 39.73 25.80
CA ALA A 30 -14.18 38.67 24.95
C ALA A 30 -13.00 39.22 24.14
N GLY A 31 -11.81 38.66 24.34
CA GLY A 31 -10.65 39.00 23.52
C GLY A 31 -10.94 38.73 22.05
N LYS A 32 -10.51 39.62 21.15
CA LYS A 32 -10.64 39.39 19.70
C LYS A 32 -10.00 38.04 19.35
N PRO A 33 -10.73 37.10 18.72
CA PRO A 33 -10.15 35.84 18.33
C PRO A 33 -9.01 36.13 17.35
N SER A 34 -7.78 35.76 17.69
CA SER A 34 -6.68 35.83 16.73
C SER A 34 -7.03 34.87 15.60
N TYR A 35 -7.20 35.36 14.37
CA TYR A 35 -7.36 34.52 13.18
C TYR A 35 -6.11 33.67 13.01
N ARG A 36 -6.14 32.45 13.54
CA ARG A 36 -5.09 31.47 13.33
C ARG A 36 -5.55 30.57 12.20
N ALA A 37 -5.03 30.80 11.00
CA ALA A 37 -5.22 29.93 9.85
C ALA A 37 -4.48 28.60 10.04
N ARG A 38 -4.85 27.82 11.06
CA ARG A 38 -4.20 26.54 11.41
C ARG A 38 -4.15 25.61 10.21
N SER A 39 -5.20 25.60 9.39
CA SER A 39 -5.28 24.84 8.14
C SER A 39 -4.20 25.24 7.13
N THR A 40 -3.97 26.55 6.97
CA THR A 40 -2.95 27.09 6.06
C THR A 40 -1.55 26.85 6.62
N THR A 41 -1.33 27.08 7.91
CA THR A 41 -0.06 26.79 8.58
C THR A 41 0.29 25.31 8.50
N LEU A 42 -0.68 24.41 8.74
CA LEU A 42 -0.50 22.97 8.60
C LEU A 42 -0.21 22.58 7.15
N ARG A 43 -0.96 23.13 6.18
CA ARG A 43 -0.73 22.88 4.75
C ARG A 43 0.66 23.33 4.31
N LEU A 44 1.10 24.51 4.74
CA LEU A 44 2.44 25.03 4.44
C LEU A 44 3.53 24.21 5.13
N ALA A 45 3.30 23.74 6.36
CA ALA A 45 4.23 22.84 7.05
C ALA A 45 4.38 21.49 6.33
N LEU A 46 3.25 20.88 5.93
CA LEU A 46 3.24 19.63 5.15
C LEU A 46 3.84 19.80 3.74
N ALA A 47 3.72 20.99 3.14
CA ALA A 47 4.32 21.29 1.84
C ALA A 47 5.83 21.57 1.94
N ARG A 48 6.29 22.13 3.07
CA ARG A 48 7.71 22.39 3.37
C ARG A 48 8.45 21.13 3.81
N GLN A 49 7.74 20.19 4.44
CA GLN A 49 8.25 18.84 4.61
C GLN A 49 8.50 18.30 3.20
N GLN A 50 9.78 18.23 2.79
CA GLN A 50 10.14 17.50 1.61
C GLN A 50 9.44 16.14 1.71
N ARG A 51 8.80 15.70 0.62
CA ARG A 51 8.48 14.28 0.52
C ARG A 51 9.85 13.60 0.52
N ASP A 52 10.31 13.20 1.70
CA ASP A 52 11.63 12.61 1.90
C ASP A 52 11.79 11.58 0.80
N GLN A 53 12.76 11.81 -0.10
CA GLN A 53 13.04 10.83 -1.14
C GLN A 53 13.43 9.58 -0.39
N LEU A 54 12.63 8.52 -0.55
CA LEU A 54 12.89 7.25 0.10
C LEU A 54 14.34 6.85 -0.21
N PRO A 55 15.10 6.35 0.79
CA PRO A 55 16.48 5.93 0.56
C PRO A 55 16.57 5.04 -0.68
N GLU A 56 17.67 5.13 -1.42
CA GLU A 56 17.80 4.48 -2.73
C GLU A 56 17.47 2.97 -2.65
N ASN A 57 17.86 2.33 -1.54
CA ASN A 57 17.65 0.92 -1.28
C ASN A 57 16.19 0.52 -0.94
N VAL A 58 15.30 1.47 -0.65
CA VAL A 58 13.92 1.19 -0.29
C VAL A 58 13.05 1.07 -1.54
N GLY A 59 12.22 0.02 -1.58
CA GLY A 59 11.22 -0.17 -2.63
C GLY A 59 11.79 -0.62 -3.99
N LYS A 60 12.97 -1.26 -4.02
CA LYS A 60 13.60 -1.75 -5.28
C LYS A 60 12.63 -2.54 -6.16
N HIS A 61 11.83 -3.44 -5.56
CA HIS A 61 10.83 -4.23 -6.31
C HIS A 61 9.74 -3.36 -6.93
N SER A 62 9.13 -2.45 -6.16
CA SER A 62 8.10 -1.55 -6.67
C SER A 62 8.63 -0.57 -7.72
N LYS A 63 9.86 -0.05 -7.55
CA LYS A 63 10.55 0.80 -8.53
C LYS A 63 10.86 0.04 -9.83
N ARG A 64 11.17 -1.26 -9.75
CA ARG A 64 11.37 -2.13 -10.92
C ARG A 64 10.09 -2.34 -11.70
N ILE A 65 8.95 -2.50 -11.01
CA ILE A 65 7.64 -2.64 -11.65
C ILE A 65 7.18 -1.30 -12.24
N ASP A 66 7.41 -0.21 -11.52
CA ASP A 66 6.89 1.09 -11.89
C ASP A 66 7.92 2.20 -11.64
N ARG A 67 8.59 2.60 -12.73
CA ARG A 67 9.59 3.68 -12.70
C ARG A 67 8.96 5.06 -12.51
N ALA A 68 7.66 5.19 -12.75
CA ALA A 68 6.93 6.46 -12.60
C ALA A 68 6.42 6.69 -11.16
N LEU A 69 6.84 5.87 -10.18
CA LEU A 69 6.47 6.06 -8.80
C LEU A 69 7.21 7.26 -8.15
N PRO A 70 6.51 8.05 -7.32
CA PRO A 70 5.06 8.08 -7.10
C PRO A 70 4.32 8.88 -8.19
N GLY A 71 3.20 8.38 -8.71
CA GLY A 71 2.47 9.04 -9.80
C GLY A 71 0.94 9.03 -9.64
N LYS A 72 0.26 9.95 -10.34
CA LYS A 72 -1.22 10.07 -10.34
C LYS A 72 -1.88 8.79 -10.90
N HIS A 73 -1.21 8.10 -11.81
CA HIS A 73 -1.69 6.85 -12.42
C HIS A 73 -1.89 5.75 -11.37
N THR A 74 -1.04 5.69 -10.33
CA THR A 74 -1.19 4.70 -9.26
C THR A 74 -2.51 4.91 -8.52
N ARG A 75 -2.90 6.16 -8.27
CA ARG A 75 -4.19 6.46 -7.64
C ARG A 75 -5.35 6.01 -8.53
N THR A 76 -5.35 6.41 -9.80
CA THR A 76 -6.38 6.02 -10.77
C THR A 76 -6.50 4.51 -10.92
N LEU A 77 -5.37 3.79 -10.91
CA LEU A 77 -5.30 2.34 -10.97
C LEU A 77 -6.04 1.68 -9.81
N TYR A 78 -5.84 2.16 -8.57
CA TYR A 78 -6.48 1.58 -7.39
C TYR A 78 -7.92 2.04 -7.21
N ASP A 79 -8.27 3.28 -7.61
CA ASP A 79 -9.63 3.81 -7.51
C ASP A 79 -10.64 3.00 -8.35
N SER A 80 -10.18 2.32 -9.42
CA SER A 80 -11.01 1.46 -10.25
C SER A 80 -11.17 0.02 -9.75
N LEU A 81 -10.50 -0.37 -8.66
CA LEU A 81 -10.50 -1.74 -8.15
C LEU A 81 -11.35 -1.89 -6.90
N THR A 82 -11.96 -3.05 -6.74
CA THR A 82 -12.58 -3.42 -5.46
C THR A 82 -11.52 -3.62 -4.38
N ARG A 83 -11.95 -3.65 -3.11
CA ARG A 83 -11.02 -3.83 -1.98
C ARG A 83 -10.20 -5.12 -2.07
N LYS A 84 -10.82 -6.23 -2.52
CA LYS A 84 -10.15 -7.53 -2.65
C LYS A 84 -9.11 -7.50 -3.77
N GLU A 85 -9.48 -6.95 -4.92
CA GLU A 85 -8.60 -6.81 -6.08
C GLU A 85 -7.41 -5.88 -5.79
N ALA A 86 -7.66 -4.76 -5.11
CA ALA A 86 -6.62 -3.84 -4.68
C ALA A 86 -5.63 -4.49 -3.71
N ASP A 87 -6.09 -5.31 -2.76
CA ASP A 87 -5.23 -6.03 -1.81
C ASP A 87 -4.27 -6.99 -2.54
N ILE A 88 -4.81 -7.79 -3.46
CA ILE A 88 -4.02 -8.69 -4.32
C ILE A 88 -3.01 -7.90 -5.14
N LEU A 89 -3.44 -6.80 -5.76
CA LEU A 89 -2.54 -5.98 -6.58
C LEU A 89 -1.44 -5.33 -5.73
N VAL A 90 -1.72 -4.89 -4.50
CA VAL A 90 -0.70 -4.38 -3.57
C VAL A 90 0.31 -5.47 -3.25
N GLN A 91 -0.12 -6.69 -2.92
CA GLN A 91 0.80 -7.80 -2.65
C GLN A 91 1.73 -8.07 -3.85
N LEU A 92 1.17 -8.11 -5.07
CA LEU A 92 1.95 -8.33 -6.30
C LEU A 92 2.92 -7.16 -6.60
N ARG A 93 2.46 -5.91 -6.48
CA ARG A 93 3.26 -4.69 -6.78
C ARG A 93 4.34 -4.37 -5.76
N THR A 94 4.15 -4.79 -4.51
CA THR A 94 5.15 -4.59 -3.46
C THR A 94 6.08 -5.78 -3.32
N GLY A 95 5.64 -6.97 -3.75
CA GLY A 95 6.35 -8.22 -3.48
C GLY A 95 6.23 -8.66 -2.03
N MET A 96 5.55 -7.89 -1.18
CA MET A 96 5.19 -8.24 0.19
C MET A 96 3.90 -9.06 0.11
N SER A 97 4.05 -10.34 -0.23
CA SER A 97 2.94 -11.23 -0.54
C SER A 97 3.02 -12.51 0.29
N ARG A 98 1.99 -13.35 0.17
CA ARG A 98 1.97 -14.67 0.82
C ARG A 98 2.82 -15.73 0.12
N LEU A 99 3.59 -15.35 -0.90
CA LEU A 99 4.46 -16.27 -1.63
C LEU A 99 5.72 -16.58 -0.80
N ASN A 100 6.23 -17.82 -0.91
CA ASN A 100 7.34 -18.30 -0.10
C ASN A 100 8.61 -17.46 -0.24
N GLY A 101 8.84 -16.81 -1.39
CA GLY A 101 9.97 -15.91 -1.56
C GLY A 101 9.98 -14.73 -0.58
N TYR A 102 8.80 -14.15 -0.28
CA TYR A 102 8.71 -13.09 0.74
C TYR A 102 8.64 -13.67 2.15
N LEU A 103 7.87 -14.75 2.34
CA LEU A 103 7.72 -15.36 3.66
C LEU A 103 9.06 -15.86 4.22
N HIS A 104 9.90 -16.48 3.41
CA HIS A 104 11.25 -16.88 3.78
C HIS A 104 12.14 -15.67 4.11
N ALA A 105 12.05 -14.60 3.32
CA ALA A 105 12.83 -13.38 3.56
C ALA A 105 12.52 -12.70 4.90
N ILE A 106 11.31 -12.92 5.46
CA ILE A 106 10.91 -12.44 6.79
C ILE A 106 10.99 -13.52 7.87
N GLY A 107 11.48 -14.72 7.55
CA GLY A 107 11.60 -15.84 8.50
C GLY A 107 10.28 -16.52 8.88
N ALA A 108 9.22 -16.36 8.09
CA ALA A 108 7.92 -17.01 8.32
C ALA A 108 7.84 -18.43 7.73
N THR A 109 8.75 -18.80 6.83
CA THR A 109 8.88 -20.16 6.28
C THR A 109 10.35 -20.55 6.23
N ASP A 110 10.63 -21.85 6.32
CA ASP A 110 12.00 -22.38 6.28
C ASP A 110 12.62 -22.40 4.87
N SER A 111 11.80 -22.26 3.83
CA SER A 111 12.24 -22.31 2.43
C SER A 111 11.50 -21.28 1.58
N ASP A 112 12.21 -20.73 0.58
CA ASP A 112 11.66 -19.84 -0.43
C ASP A 112 11.10 -20.59 -1.65
N LEU A 113 11.29 -21.91 -1.72
CA LEU A 113 10.90 -22.73 -2.85
C LEU A 113 9.38 -22.78 -3.03
N CYS A 114 8.94 -22.74 -4.28
CA CYS A 114 7.55 -23.01 -4.63
C CYS A 114 7.25 -24.51 -4.50
N ASP A 115 6.01 -24.86 -4.14
CA ASP A 115 5.52 -26.25 -4.12
C ASP A 115 5.73 -27.00 -5.46
N CYS A 116 5.85 -26.28 -6.58
CA CYS A 116 6.17 -26.90 -7.87
C CYS A 116 7.62 -27.42 -7.98
N GLY A 117 8.49 -27.08 -7.03
CA GLY A 117 9.86 -27.56 -6.92
C GLY A 117 10.88 -26.93 -7.88
N GLN A 118 10.47 -26.01 -8.77
CA GLN A 118 11.34 -25.53 -9.85
C GLN A 118 12.20 -24.32 -9.49
N ALA A 119 11.70 -23.44 -8.62
CA ALA A 119 12.35 -22.19 -8.28
C ALA A 119 11.77 -21.61 -6.99
N ALA A 120 12.42 -20.56 -6.48
CA ALA A 120 11.85 -19.72 -5.44
C ALA A 120 10.50 -19.13 -5.89
N GLU A 121 9.52 -19.13 -4.99
CA GLU A 121 8.17 -18.63 -5.23
C GLU A 121 8.15 -17.10 -5.19
N THR A 122 8.57 -16.48 -6.30
CA THR A 122 8.50 -15.04 -6.52
C THR A 122 7.24 -14.66 -7.29
N VAL A 123 6.90 -13.37 -7.32
CA VAL A 123 5.77 -12.86 -8.12
C VAL A 123 5.93 -13.20 -9.62
N ASP A 124 7.15 -13.13 -10.15
CA ASP A 124 7.46 -13.52 -11.53
C ASP A 124 7.20 -15.01 -11.78
N HIS A 125 7.71 -15.85 -10.88
CA HIS A 125 7.49 -17.29 -10.96
C HIS A 125 6.00 -17.63 -10.87
N PHE A 126 5.30 -17.08 -9.88
CA PHE A 126 3.88 -17.29 -9.65
C PHE A 126 3.04 -16.93 -10.89
N LEU A 127 3.21 -15.72 -11.43
CA LEU A 127 2.41 -15.25 -12.57
C LEU A 127 2.75 -15.96 -13.87
N PHE A 128 4.03 -16.18 -14.18
CA PHE A 128 4.45 -16.52 -15.55
C PHE A 128 5.09 -17.89 -15.73
N ARG A 129 5.64 -18.52 -14.68
CA ARG A 129 6.50 -19.71 -14.83
C ARG A 129 6.01 -20.95 -14.11
N CYS A 130 5.34 -20.81 -12.97
CA CYS A 130 4.90 -21.91 -12.12
C CYS A 130 4.07 -22.94 -12.90
N THR A 131 4.47 -24.21 -12.89
CA THR A 131 3.76 -25.27 -13.61
C THR A 131 2.44 -25.68 -12.94
N LYS A 132 2.29 -25.40 -11.64
CA LYS A 132 1.06 -25.67 -10.88
C LYS A 132 -0.15 -24.89 -11.42
N TRP A 133 0.07 -23.71 -11.98
CA TRP A 133 -0.98 -22.76 -12.38
C TRP A 133 -1.17 -22.62 -13.89
N ILE A 134 -0.81 -23.64 -14.68
CA ILE A 134 -0.88 -23.59 -16.15
C ILE A 134 -2.31 -23.32 -16.64
N ALA A 135 -3.31 -23.97 -16.04
CA ALA A 135 -4.71 -23.83 -16.45
C ALA A 135 -5.23 -22.41 -16.22
N GLN A 136 -4.99 -21.86 -15.03
CA GLN A 136 -5.43 -20.50 -14.65
C GLN A 136 -4.66 -19.43 -15.43
N ARG A 137 -3.40 -19.68 -15.80
CA ARG A 137 -2.57 -18.71 -16.55
C ARG A 137 -3.13 -18.37 -17.94
N GLY A 138 -4.05 -19.17 -18.47
CA GLY A 138 -4.70 -18.92 -19.77
C GLY A 138 -5.20 -17.48 -19.93
N VAL A 139 -5.77 -16.89 -18.87
CA VAL A 139 -6.27 -15.51 -18.88
C VAL A 139 -5.20 -14.46 -19.21
N LEU A 140 -3.94 -14.70 -18.82
CA LEU A 140 -2.82 -13.79 -19.13
C LEU A 140 -2.43 -13.89 -20.61
N PHE A 141 -2.46 -15.10 -21.15
CA PHE A 141 -2.15 -15.35 -22.56
C PHE A 141 -3.22 -14.78 -23.49
N GLU A 142 -4.49 -14.92 -23.13
CA GLU A 142 -5.61 -14.33 -23.85
C GLU A 142 -5.53 -12.79 -23.86
N CYS A 143 -5.13 -12.19 -22.74
CA CYS A 143 -4.99 -10.74 -22.65
C CYS A 143 -3.82 -10.20 -23.49
N ALA A 144 -2.62 -10.77 -23.32
CA ALA A 144 -1.43 -10.25 -24.01
C ALA A 144 -0.29 -11.28 -24.10
N ARG A 145 -0.41 -12.25 -25.00
CA ARG A 145 0.62 -13.28 -25.26
C ARG A 145 2.02 -12.73 -25.52
N THR A 146 2.15 -11.60 -26.21
CA THR A 146 3.45 -10.97 -26.54
C THR A 146 4.09 -10.24 -25.36
N LYS A 147 3.35 -10.04 -24.27
CA LYS A 147 3.82 -9.31 -23.07
C LYS A 147 4.02 -10.24 -21.86
N ILE A 148 3.88 -11.54 -22.03
CA ILE A 148 4.14 -12.54 -20.97
C ILE A 148 5.58 -12.38 -20.45
N GLY A 149 5.73 -12.37 -19.12
CA GLY A 149 7.00 -12.06 -18.45
C GLY A 149 7.20 -10.57 -18.13
N ASN A 150 6.34 -9.68 -18.63
CA ASN A 150 6.42 -8.25 -18.30
C ASN A 150 5.56 -7.92 -17.07
N LEU A 151 6.19 -7.97 -15.88
CA LEU A 151 5.54 -7.59 -14.62
C LEU A 151 4.95 -6.17 -14.66
N SER A 152 5.67 -5.19 -15.19
CA SER A 152 5.20 -3.80 -15.25
C SER A 152 3.88 -3.70 -16.01
N PHE A 153 3.77 -4.38 -17.16
CA PHE A 153 2.56 -4.40 -17.98
C PHE A 153 1.35 -4.99 -17.23
N PHE A 154 1.50 -6.17 -16.64
CA PHE A 154 0.42 -6.88 -15.94
C PHE A 154 0.07 -6.27 -14.58
N LEU A 155 0.98 -5.51 -13.97
CA LEU A 155 0.76 -4.88 -12.67
C LEU A 155 0.49 -3.38 -12.76
N GLY A 156 0.33 -2.83 -13.97
CA GLY A 156 -0.04 -1.44 -14.21
C GLY A 156 1.05 -0.44 -13.83
N GLY A 157 2.32 -0.81 -14.01
CA GLY A 157 3.49 0.03 -13.77
C GLY A 157 4.19 0.45 -15.06
N LYS A 158 4.90 1.59 -15.05
CA LYS A 158 5.67 2.06 -16.20
C LYS A 158 6.98 1.27 -16.31
N ALA A 159 7.14 0.49 -17.37
CA ALA A 159 8.38 -0.20 -17.68
C ALA A 159 9.45 0.79 -18.18
N ALA A 160 10.72 0.39 -18.13
CA ALA A 160 11.81 1.21 -18.66
C ALA A 160 11.73 1.41 -20.19
N SER A 161 11.09 0.48 -20.90
CA SER A 161 10.86 0.55 -22.35
C SER A 161 9.64 1.38 -22.75
N ASP A 162 8.83 1.83 -21.79
CA ASP A 162 7.62 2.60 -22.07
C ASP A 162 7.94 4.08 -22.31
N GLY A 163 7.33 4.66 -23.35
CA GLY A 163 7.46 6.07 -23.67
C GLY A 163 6.78 7.02 -22.67
N ASP A 164 6.91 8.32 -22.92
CA ASP A 164 6.43 9.35 -21.99
C ASP A 164 4.91 9.47 -21.90
N LYS A 165 4.18 9.11 -22.96
CA LYS A 165 2.71 9.12 -23.01
C LYS A 165 2.09 7.78 -22.58
N TRP A 166 2.74 7.05 -21.69
CA TRP A 166 2.28 5.74 -21.21
C TRP A 166 1.07 5.84 -20.27
N LYS A 167 0.21 4.82 -20.33
CA LYS A 167 -0.90 4.60 -19.38
C LYS A 167 -0.99 3.12 -19.00
N PRO A 168 -1.40 2.79 -17.77
CA PRO A 168 -1.65 1.41 -17.37
C PRO A 168 -2.71 0.72 -18.26
N ASN A 169 -2.48 -0.54 -18.62
CA ASN A 169 -3.49 -1.35 -19.29
C ASN A 169 -4.36 -2.05 -18.22
N MET A 170 -5.59 -1.57 -18.05
CA MET A 170 -6.51 -2.11 -17.04
C MET A 170 -6.96 -3.55 -17.33
N GLN A 171 -7.05 -3.95 -18.60
CA GLN A 171 -7.39 -5.34 -18.95
C GLN A 171 -6.30 -6.31 -18.50
N ALA A 172 -5.03 -5.94 -18.67
CA ALA A 172 -3.90 -6.73 -18.22
C ALA A 172 -3.85 -6.83 -16.69
N VAL A 173 -4.13 -5.72 -16.00
CA VAL A 173 -4.22 -5.69 -14.53
C VAL A 173 -5.34 -6.59 -14.03
N HIS A 174 -6.54 -6.48 -14.62
CA HIS A 174 -7.66 -7.35 -14.24
C HIS A 174 -7.37 -8.82 -14.55
N ALA A 175 -6.67 -9.14 -15.64
CA ALA A 175 -6.25 -10.51 -15.94
C ALA A 175 -5.30 -11.07 -14.88
N ALA A 176 -4.31 -10.28 -14.44
CA ALA A 176 -3.39 -10.66 -13.36
C ALA A 176 -4.10 -10.87 -12.02
N ILE A 177 -5.06 -10.00 -11.70
CA ILE A 177 -5.85 -10.11 -10.48
C ILE A 177 -6.79 -11.32 -10.55
N LYS A 178 -7.48 -11.53 -11.67
CA LYS A 178 -8.37 -12.68 -11.90
C LYS A 178 -7.61 -13.99 -11.75
N PHE A 179 -6.43 -14.10 -12.38
CA PHE A 179 -5.52 -15.22 -12.18
C PHE A 179 -5.24 -15.46 -10.69
N ALA A 180 -4.79 -14.43 -9.97
CA ALA A 180 -4.45 -14.57 -8.56
C ALA A 180 -5.66 -14.94 -7.68
N ILE A 181 -6.86 -14.44 -7.98
CA ILE A 181 -8.11 -14.83 -7.31
C ILE A 181 -8.41 -16.31 -7.55
N GLU A 182 -8.33 -16.78 -8.79
CA GLU A 182 -8.63 -18.18 -9.16
C GLU A 182 -7.66 -19.18 -8.53
N THR A 183 -6.40 -18.77 -8.29
CA THR A 183 -5.44 -19.63 -7.59
C THR A 183 -5.64 -19.67 -6.06
N GLU A 184 -6.37 -18.70 -5.50
CA GLU A 184 -6.54 -18.46 -4.06
C GLU A 184 -5.23 -18.32 -3.23
N ARG A 185 -4.07 -18.39 -3.87
CA ARG A 185 -2.74 -18.45 -3.24
C ARG A 185 -2.41 -17.22 -2.39
N LEU A 186 -3.02 -16.09 -2.71
CA LEU A 186 -2.81 -14.79 -2.05
C LEU A 186 -3.98 -14.39 -1.14
N ASP A 187 -5.04 -15.20 -1.06
CA ASP A 187 -6.21 -14.87 -0.26
C ASP A 187 -5.89 -14.94 1.24
N ARG A 188 -6.51 -14.05 2.02
CA ARG A 188 -6.23 -13.87 3.45
C ARG A 188 -6.71 -15.05 4.30
N LYS A 189 -7.68 -15.82 3.80
CA LYS A 189 -8.39 -16.88 4.53
C LYS A 189 -7.60 -18.17 4.73
N GLN A 190 -6.48 -18.36 4.04
CA GLN A 190 -5.55 -19.43 4.34
C GLN A 190 -4.71 -19.03 5.57
N GLN A 191 -5.25 -19.26 6.76
CA GLN A 191 -4.45 -19.55 7.96
C GLN A 191 -4.64 -21.05 8.22
N PRO A 192 -3.59 -21.82 8.54
CA PRO A 192 -3.79 -23.08 9.24
C PRO A 192 -4.52 -22.75 10.54
N SER A 193 -5.56 -23.50 10.86
CA SER A 193 -6.01 -23.60 12.24
C SER A 193 -4.80 -24.01 13.07
N GLU A 194 -4.37 -23.15 13.98
CA GLU A 194 -3.50 -23.57 15.08
C GLU A 194 -4.35 -24.47 15.99
N ASP A 195 -4.44 -25.75 15.64
CA ASP A 195 -4.74 -26.82 16.58
C ASP A 195 -3.39 -27.36 17.10
N ASN A 196 -2.95 -26.82 18.24
CA ASN A 196 -2.28 -27.53 19.33
C ASN A 196 -2.08 -26.63 20.55
#